data_AF-A0A5C3N990-F1
#
_entry.id   AF-A0A5C3N990-F1
#
_cell.length_a   1.000
_cell.length_b   1.000
_cell.length_c   1.000
_cell.angle_alpha   90.00
_cell.angle_beta   90.00
_cell.angle_gamma   90.00
#
_symmetry.space_group_name_H-M   'P 1'
#
loop_
_entity.id
_entity.type
_entity.pdbx_description
1 polymer ?
#
loop_
_entity_poly.entity_id
_entity_poly.type
_entity_poly.pdbx_seq_one_letter_code
_entity_poly.pdbx_strand_id
1 'polypeptide(L)'
;MQSAYTIEVHRLRSDAFLESSLASQSVLDIGRILVRGATGVDNWSSIVKQPSDVAYDDFLFEIAQEELPPLYSLEEFQSTDIEYVFRSCRQFGIEEPRQRLAPRKTRKIEIPEPSLFRMIPQPHYRSQLPHGPQQLQVLEAHKLLAYSQRSPVPLDPETDMSKFFGSNALTRCAWVIPVRGRLYFPDATPARMCDIENVMQLGVRNVASEESGGLETCILWSPKALRAFWDWLLQYHANGAFGPIALSFKAVVPGIHYEDVYEDDEDGGSEIGECLDYIDHIKVYHDAYLSLHLRNAISLWKYQSTPSSRRRHFMRGAKLLLEGSGKAVCIV
;
A
#
# COMPACT_ATOMS: atom_id res chain seq x y z
N MET A 1 32.10 -9.37 11.16
CA MET A 1 31.70 -8.18 11.93
C MET A 1 30.21 -7.96 11.76
N GLN A 2 29.39 -8.46 12.70
CA GLN A 2 27.96 -8.18 12.73
C GLN A 2 27.78 -6.78 13.36
N SER A 3 27.26 -5.83 12.60
CA SER A 3 26.90 -4.51 13.13
C SER A 3 25.56 -4.65 13.84
N ALA A 4 25.58 -4.59 15.17
CA ALA A 4 24.38 -4.53 15.99
C ALA A 4 23.77 -3.13 15.83
N TYR A 5 22.60 -3.04 15.20
CA TYR A 5 21.83 -1.81 15.14
C TYR A 5 20.95 -1.73 16.38
N THR A 6 21.32 -0.86 17.33
CA THR A 6 20.43 -0.47 18.43
C THR A 6 19.54 0.67 17.94
N ILE A 7 18.25 0.38 17.74
CA ILE A 7 17.23 1.40 17.40
C ILE A 7 16.51 1.77 18.69
N GLU A 8 16.83 2.94 19.25
CA GLU A 8 16.08 3.52 20.35
C GLU A 8 14.70 3.97 19.85
N VAL A 9 13.66 3.21 20.23
CA VAL A 9 12.27 3.65 20.12
C VAL A 9 12.04 4.67 21.24
N HIS A 10 12.16 5.95 20.92
CA HIS A 10 11.79 7.00 21.87
C HIS A 10 10.28 6.94 22.12
N ARG A 11 9.92 6.35 23.27
CA ARG A 11 8.66 6.59 23.96
C ARG A 11 8.53 8.11 24.12
N LEU A 12 7.53 8.71 23.48
CA LEU A 12 7.19 10.12 23.66
C LEU A 12 6.90 10.34 25.15
N ARG A 13 7.88 10.89 25.88
CA ARG A 13 7.66 11.38 27.24
C ARG A 13 6.82 12.65 27.15
N SER A 14 5.55 12.54 27.52
CA SER A 14 4.74 13.69 27.91
C SER A 14 5.04 14.00 29.36
N ASP A 15 5.85 15.03 29.60
CA ASP A 15 5.98 15.62 30.94
C ASP A 15 5.04 16.83 31.08
N ALA A 16 4.47 16.94 32.28
CA ALA A 16 3.62 17.99 32.86
C ALA A 16 2.09 17.87 32.66
N PHE A 17 1.36 17.35 33.66
CA PHE A 17 0.74 18.16 34.73
C PHE A 17 0.11 17.26 35.84
N LEU A 18 0.05 17.81 37.05
CA LEU A 18 -0.29 17.19 38.35
C LEU A 18 -1.80 16.91 38.57
N GLU A 19 -2.03 15.85 39.36
CA GLU A 19 -3.10 15.59 40.36
C GLU A 19 -4.59 15.84 40.01
N SER A 20 -5.38 14.76 40.02
CA SER A 20 -6.35 14.52 41.10
C SER A 20 -6.99 13.13 41.01
N SER A 21 -7.17 12.56 42.20
CA SER A 21 -7.82 11.30 42.53
C SER A 21 -9.35 11.47 42.57
N LEU A 22 -10.11 10.54 41.99
CA LEU A 22 -11.20 9.79 42.67
C LEU A 22 -12.08 9.00 41.68
N ALA A 23 -12.17 7.70 41.97
CA ALA A 23 -13.27 6.74 41.84
C ALA A 23 -14.39 6.85 40.78
N SER A 24 -14.69 5.65 40.25
CA SER A 24 -16.01 5.04 40.03
C SER A 24 -16.48 4.79 38.59
N GLN A 25 -16.60 3.48 38.32
CA GLN A 25 -17.75 2.77 37.77
C GLN A 25 -18.49 3.33 36.53
N SER A 26 -18.64 2.40 35.58
CA SER A 26 -19.54 2.39 34.42
C SER A 26 -19.13 3.24 33.23
N VAL A 27 -19.10 2.60 32.06
CA VAL A 27 -19.94 2.94 30.90
C VAL A 27 -19.73 1.84 29.85
N LEU A 28 -20.72 0.96 29.76
CA LEU A 28 -21.14 0.39 28.48
C LEU A 28 -21.70 1.56 27.68
N ASP A 29 -21.05 1.94 26.58
CA ASP A 29 -21.75 2.52 25.43
C ASP A 29 -20.84 2.46 24.20
N ILE A 30 -21.27 1.60 23.28
CA ILE A 30 -20.72 1.40 21.95
C ILE A 30 -21.27 2.52 21.06
N GLY A 31 -20.38 3.16 20.30
CA GLY A 31 -20.74 3.88 19.07
C GLY A 31 -21.11 5.36 19.22
N ARG A 32 -20.08 6.23 19.22
CA ARG A 32 -20.23 7.63 18.77
C ARG A 32 -19.05 8.03 17.89
N ILE A 33 -19.27 8.04 16.58
CA ILE A 33 -18.36 8.65 15.62
C ILE A 33 -18.64 10.16 15.64
N LEU A 34 -17.66 10.96 16.08
CA LEU A 34 -17.70 12.43 15.97
C LEU A 34 -17.05 12.85 14.66
N VAL A 35 -17.86 13.33 13.71
CA VAL A 35 -17.38 13.98 12.48
C VAL A 35 -17.24 15.48 12.74
N ARG A 36 -16.01 15.99 12.63
CA ARG A 36 -15.72 17.43 12.73
C ARG A 36 -15.94 18.11 11.38
N GLY A 37 -17.00 18.91 11.26
CA GLY A 37 -17.17 19.85 10.16
C GLY A 37 -16.28 21.07 10.36
N ALA A 38 -15.44 21.39 9.37
CA ALA A 38 -14.59 22.58 9.37
C ALA A 38 -15.41 23.83 8.99
N THR A 39 -16.12 24.42 9.95
CA THR A 39 -16.48 25.85 9.88
C THR A 39 -16.29 26.45 11.27
N GLY A 40 -15.42 27.45 11.35
CA GLY A 40 -15.00 28.06 12.61
C GLY A 40 -16.11 28.92 13.20
N VAL A 41 -16.95 28.33 14.02
CA VAL A 41 -17.72 29.01 15.08
C VAL A 41 -17.87 28.02 16.24
N ASP A 42 -17.25 28.32 17.37
CA ASP A 42 -17.33 27.51 18.58
C ASP A 42 -18.72 27.67 19.21
N ASN A 43 -19.64 26.77 18.87
CA ASN A 43 -20.90 26.62 19.60
C ASN A 43 -21.27 25.14 19.67
N TRP A 44 -21.09 24.56 20.86
CA TRP A 44 -21.48 23.18 21.16
C TRP A 44 -22.95 23.17 21.59
N SER A 45 -23.86 22.92 20.66
CA SER A 45 -25.24 22.56 21.01
C SER A 45 -25.42 21.04 20.92
N SER A 46 -25.71 20.42 22.05
CA SER A 46 -26.06 19.00 22.17
C SER A 46 -27.39 18.73 21.45
N ILE A 47 -27.36 18.25 20.21
CA ILE A 47 -28.55 17.72 19.57
C ILE A 47 -28.68 16.25 19.97
N VAL A 48 -29.42 16.01 21.05
CA VAL A 48 -29.92 14.68 21.40
C VAL A 48 -31.07 14.36 20.44
N LYS A 49 -30.79 13.63 19.36
CA LYS A 49 -31.86 12.95 18.61
C LYS A 49 -32.13 11.63 19.31
N GLN A 50 -33.36 11.47 19.83
CA GLN A 50 -33.84 10.19 20.32
C GLN A 50 -33.89 9.18 19.15
N PRO A 51 -33.50 7.92 19.36
CA PRO A 51 -33.60 6.87 18.36
C PRO A 51 -35.04 6.32 18.39
N SER A 52 -35.94 7.00 17.68
CA SER A 52 -37.23 6.45 17.29
C SER A 52 -37.41 6.74 15.81
N ASP A 53 -37.69 5.70 15.03
CA ASP A 53 -38.01 5.71 13.59
C ASP A 53 -36.82 5.73 12.62
N VAL A 54 -35.91 4.75 12.76
CA VAL A 54 -35.25 4.19 11.57
C VAL A 54 -35.98 2.90 11.24
N ALA A 55 -36.94 2.99 10.33
CA ALA A 55 -37.48 1.81 9.66
C ALA A 55 -36.31 1.08 9.00
N TYR A 56 -35.99 -0.10 9.52
CA TYR A 56 -35.12 -1.04 8.83
C TYR A 56 -35.84 -1.41 7.53
N ASP A 57 -35.20 -1.10 6.40
CA ASP A 57 -35.60 -1.62 5.10
C ASP A 57 -35.47 -3.16 5.15
N ASP A 58 -36.61 -3.83 5.35
CA ASP A 58 -36.81 -5.28 5.18
C ASP A 58 -36.60 -5.71 3.71
N PHE A 59 -36.30 -4.78 2.80
CA PHE A 59 -36.22 -5.02 1.36
C PHE A 59 -34.93 -5.73 0.91
N LEU A 60 -33.89 -5.82 1.75
CA LEU A 60 -32.62 -6.48 1.38
C LEU A 60 -32.53 -7.95 1.81
N PHE A 61 -33.52 -8.49 2.52
CA PHE A 61 -33.56 -9.92 2.86
C PHE A 61 -34.37 -10.77 1.87
N GLU A 62 -35.17 -10.16 1.00
CA GLU A 62 -36.05 -10.88 0.06
C GLU A 62 -35.37 -11.21 -1.29
N ILE A 63 -34.34 -10.46 -1.70
CA ILE A 63 -33.62 -10.74 -2.96
C ILE A 63 -32.57 -11.87 -2.78
N ALA A 64 -32.21 -12.24 -1.56
CA ALA A 64 -31.23 -13.29 -1.28
C ALA A 64 -31.83 -14.71 -1.19
N GLN A 65 -33.14 -14.87 -1.42
CA GLN A 65 -33.81 -16.18 -1.42
C GLN A 65 -34.15 -16.71 -2.82
N GLU A 66 -33.78 -16.01 -3.89
CA GLU A 66 -33.75 -16.61 -5.23
C GLU A 66 -32.54 -17.58 -5.34
N GLU A 67 -32.79 -18.78 -4.83
CA GLU A 67 -32.31 -20.08 -5.29
C GLU A 67 -30.81 -20.21 -5.56
N LEU A 68 -30.00 -20.09 -4.50
CA LEU A 68 -28.81 -20.93 -4.46
C LEU A 68 -29.27 -22.40 -4.33
N PRO A 69 -28.87 -23.29 -5.25
CA PRO A 69 -29.24 -24.71 -5.17
C PRO A 69 -28.79 -25.25 -3.81
N PRO A 70 -29.63 -26.06 -3.13
CA PRO A 70 -29.28 -26.61 -1.84
C PRO A 70 -27.92 -27.31 -1.89
N LEU A 71 -27.14 -27.22 -0.81
CA LEU A 71 -25.76 -27.74 -0.77
C LEU A 71 -25.66 -29.23 -1.19
N TYR A 72 -26.73 -29.99 -0.99
CA TYR A 72 -26.83 -31.41 -1.36
C TYR A 72 -27.26 -31.66 -2.82
N SER A 73 -27.68 -30.64 -3.57
CA SER A 73 -27.95 -30.70 -5.01
C SER A 73 -26.80 -30.16 -5.86
N LEU A 74 -25.74 -29.63 -5.24
CA LEU A 74 -24.49 -29.41 -5.93
C LEU A 74 -23.90 -30.79 -6.25
N GLU A 75 -23.72 -31.11 -7.53
CA GLU A 75 -22.93 -32.28 -7.91
C GLU A 75 -21.58 -32.18 -7.19
N GLU A 76 -21.18 -33.24 -6.50
CA GLU A 76 -19.85 -33.37 -5.95
C GLU A 76 -18.87 -33.00 -7.06
N PHE A 77 -18.02 -31.99 -6.81
CA PHE A 77 -17.07 -31.48 -7.79
C PHE A 77 -16.41 -32.66 -8.48
N GLN A 78 -16.76 -32.90 -9.75
CA GLN A 78 -16.01 -33.80 -10.60
C GLN A 78 -14.64 -33.17 -10.69
N SER A 79 -13.74 -33.64 -9.82
CA SER A 79 -12.36 -33.20 -9.71
C SER A 79 -11.85 -33.05 -11.13
N THR A 80 -11.66 -31.81 -11.57
CA THR A 80 -11.12 -31.54 -12.90
C THR A 80 -9.82 -32.31 -12.96
N ASP A 81 -9.71 -33.27 -13.88
CA ASP A 81 -8.59 -34.20 -13.92
C ASP A 81 -7.28 -33.42 -14.10
N ILE A 82 -6.62 -33.14 -12.99
CA ILE A 82 -5.37 -32.39 -12.95
C ILE A 82 -4.23 -33.20 -13.56
N GLU A 83 -4.43 -34.50 -13.84
CA GLU A 83 -3.45 -35.28 -14.60
C GLU A 83 -3.18 -34.68 -15.98
N TYR A 84 -4.14 -34.00 -16.62
CA TYR A 84 -3.91 -33.34 -17.92
C TYR A 84 -2.75 -32.33 -17.86
N VAL A 85 -2.61 -31.59 -16.74
CA VAL A 85 -1.50 -30.64 -16.53
C VAL A 85 -0.17 -31.40 -16.47
N PHE A 86 -0.16 -32.59 -15.85
CA PHE A 86 1.03 -33.44 -15.77
C PHE A 86 1.32 -34.24 -17.05
N ARG A 87 0.30 -34.58 -17.86
CA ARG A 87 0.45 -35.27 -19.15
C ARG A 87 1.15 -34.37 -20.17
N SER A 88 0.91 -33.06 -20.11
CA SER A 88 1.58 -32.07 -20.98
C SER A 88 3.10 -31.99 -20.72
N CYS A 89 3.56 -32.30 -19.51
CA CYS A 89 5.00 -32.36 -19.20
C CYS A 89 5.67 -33.66 -19.68
N ARG A 90 4.93 -34.75 -19.91
CA ARG A 90 5.51 -36.04 -20.33
C ARG A 90 5.68 -36.21 -21.83
N GLN A 91 4.96 -35.46 -22.67
CA GLN A 91 5.11 -35.57 -24.13
C GLN A 91 6.39 -34.93 -24.69
N PHE A 92 7.17 -34.24 -23.87
CA PHE A 92 8.55 -33.82 -24.23
C PHE A 92 9.62 -34.87 -23.89
N GLY A 93 9.22 -36.09 -23.51
CA GLY A 93 10.12 -37.16 -23.03
C GLY A 93 10.51 -38.24 -24.05
N ILE A 94 10.46 -37.97 -25.35
CA ILE A 94 11.13 -38.83 -26.35
C ILE A 94 12.35 -38.07 -26.85
N GLU A 95 13.45 -38.23 -26.10
CA GLU A 95 14.79 -37.90 -26.55
C GLU A 95 15.15 -38.78 -27.75
N GLU A 96 15.10 -38.20 -28.96
CA GLU A 96 16.08 -38.59 -29.98
C GLU A 96 17.48 -38.47 -29.35
N PRO A 97 18.44 -39.37 -29.67
CA PRO A 97 19.81 -39.26 -29.24
C PRO A 97 20.43 -38.02 -29.91
N ARG A 98 20.16 -36.85 -29.32
CA ARG A 98 20.77 -35.58 -29.68
C ARG A 98 22.25 -35.76 -29.45
N GLN A 99 22.99 -35.87 -30.55
CA GLN A 99 24.42 -35.66 -30.59
C GLN A 99 24.75 -34.52 -29.63
N ARG A 100 25.60 -34.81 -28.64
CA ARG A 100 26.07 -33.85 -27.64
C ARG A 100 26.79 -32.71 -28.35
N LEU A 101 26.05 -31.75 -28.88
CA LEU A 101 26.60 -30.49 -29.33
C LEU A 101 27.23 -29.86 -28.10
N ALA A 102 28.52 -29.50 -28.24
CA ALA A 102 29.32 -28.93 -27.18
C ALA A 102 28.51 -27.84 -26.44
N PRO A 103 28.57 -27.77 -25.10
CA PRO A 103 27.79 -26.84 -24.31
C PRO A 103 27.94 -25.44 -24.90
N ARG A 104 26.83 -24.89 -25.42
CA ARG A 104 26.80 -23.52 -25.92
C ARG A 104 27.27 -22.64 -24.78
N LYS A 105 28.38 -21.93 -25.00
CA LYS A 105 28.89 -20.93 -24.05
C LYS A 105 27.76 -19.95 -23.77
N THR A 106 27.14 -20.08 -22.60
CA THR A 106 26.13 -19.15 -22.13
C THR A 106 26.81 -17.80 -22.02
N ARG A 107 26.42 -16.86 -22.88
CA ARG A 107 26.88 -15.47 -22.76
C ARG A 107 26.32 -14.96 -21.45
N LYS A 108 27.20 -14.69 -20.48
CA LYS A 108 26.85 -14.01 -19.24
C LYS A 108 26.35 -12.63 -19.64
N ILE A 109 25.04 -12.42 -19.63
CA ILE A 109 24.45 -11.10 -19.81
C ILE A 109 24.81 -10.32 -18.56
N GLU A 110 25.70 -9.36 -18.70
CA GLU A 110 26.00 -8.39 -17.65
C GLU A 110 24.81 -7.45 -17.56
N ILE A 111 23.92 -7.68 -16.59
CA ILE A 111 22.86 -6.73 -16.26
C ILE A 111 23.58 -5.55 -15.58
N PRO A 112 23.61 -4.35 -16.20
CA PRO A 112 24.45 -3.23 -15.74
C PRO A 112 24.06 -2.71 -14.35
N GLU A 113 22.81 -2.93 -13.95
CA GLU A 113 22.26 -2.44 -12.70
C GLU A 113 22.07 -3.56 -11.66
N PRO A 114 22.32 -3.30 -10.36
CA PRO A 114 22.00 -4.24 -9.32
C PRO A 114 20.50 -4.50 -9.34
N SER A 115 20.14 -5.75 -9.63
CA SER A 115 18.75 -6.20 -9.59
C SER A 115 18.09 -5.82 -8.27
N LEU A 116 16.97 -5.09 -8.32
CA LEU A 116 16.21 -4.68 -7.13
C LEU A 116 15.79 -5.87 -6.26
N PHE A 117 15.62 -7.06 -6.87
CA PHE A 117 15.38 -8.32 -6.16
C PHE A 117 16.46 -8.66 -5.12
N ARG A 118 17.71 -8.20 -5.31
CA ARG A 118 18.81 -8.40 -4.36
C ARG A 118 18.86 -7.33 -3.27
N MET A 119 18.28 -6.17 -3.54
CA MET A 119 18.33 -5.01 -2.63
C MET A 119 17.30 -5.14 -1.52
N ILE A 120 16.09 -5.58 -1.87
CA ILE A 120 15.02 -5.88 -0.91
C ILE A 120 15.13 -7.35 -0.51
N PRO A 121 15.32 -7.67 0.79
CA PRO A 121 15.45 -9.04 1.25
C PRO A 121 14.15 -9.84 1.04
N GLN A 122 14.28 -11.11 0.66
CA GLN A 122 13.16 -12.03 0.60
C GLN A 122 12.64 -12.40 2.01
N PRO A 123 11.36 -12.77 2.15
CA PRO A 123 10.33 -12.80 1.11
C PRO A 123 9.83 -11.40 0.72
N HIS A 124 9.54 -11.22 -0.57
CA HIS A 124 8.99 -9.96 -1.11
C HIS A 124 7.50 -9.78 -0.83
N TYR A 125 6.82 -10.83 -0.36
CA TYR A 125 5.46 -10.76 0.14
C TYR A 125 5.43 -11.14 1.62
N ARG A 126 4.74 -10.33 2.42
CA ARG A 126 4.41 -10.59 3.82
C ARG A 126 2.90 -10.47 3.96
N SER A 127 2.26 -11.61 4.22
CA SER A 127 0.83 -11.64 4.53
C SER A 127 0.55 -10.89 5.82
N GLN A 128 -0.73 -10.62 6.05
CA GLN A 128 -1.15 -10.00 7.29
C GLN A 128 -0.96 -10.93 8.48
N LEU A 129 -0.65 -10.33 9.62
CA LEU A 129 -0.64 -11.05 10.88
C LEU A 129 -2.09 -11.36 11.31
N PRO A 130 -2.33 -12.49 11.99
CA PRO A 130 -3.63 -12.77 12.59
C PRO A 130 -4.05 -11.62 13.50
N HIS A 131 -5.30 -11.19 13.38
CA HIS A 131 -5.78 -10.00 14.08
C HIS A 131 -6.25 -10.40 15.47
N GLY A 132 -5.74 -9.72 16.50
CA GLY A 132 -6.33 -9.74 17.82
C GLY A 132 -7.30 -8.55 17.99
N PRO A 133 -8.36 -8.67 18.81
CA PRO A 133 -9.32 -7.58 19.06
C PRO A 133 -8.69 -6.29 19.63
N GLN A 134 -7.44 -6.36 20.08
CA GLN A 134 -6.71 -5.24 20.71
C GLN A 134 -6.15 -4.22 19.70
N GLN A 135 -6.10 -4.52 18.39
CA GLN A 135 -5.42 -3.65 17.42
C GLN A 135 -6.15 -2.33 17.11
N LEU A 136 -7.48 -2.28 17.20
CA LEU A 136 -8.23 -1.03 17.01
C LEU A 136 -7.89 0.03 18.09
N GLN A 137 -7.60 -0.43 19.31
CA GLN A 137 -7.23 0.44 20.43
C GLN A 137 -5.87 1.13 20.21
N VAL A 138 -5.03 0.57 19.33
CA VAL A 138 -3.67 1.08 19.10
C VAL A 138 -3.71 2.44 18.39
N LEU A 139 -4.61 2.65 17.43
CA LEU A 139 -4.74 3.94 16.74
C LEU A 139 -5.17 5.05 17.71
N GLU A 140 -6.13 4.73 18.58
CA GLU A 140 -6.63 5.64 19.61
C GLU A 140 -5.52 5.97 20.62
N ALA A 141 -4.78 4.95 21.07
CA ALA A 141 -3.70 5.10 22.05
C ALA A 141 -2.52 5.93 21.51
N HIS A 142 -2.16 5.76 20.24
CA HIS A 142 -1.01 6.44 19.64
C HIS A 142 -1.31 7.87 19.17
N LYS A 143 -2.58 8.31 19.22
CA LYS A 143 -3.02 9.63 18.75
C LYS A 143 -2.49 9.96 17.36
N LEU A 144 -2.36 8.95 16.51
CA LEU A 144 -1.82 9.12 15.18
C LEU A 144 -2.84 9.91 14.38
N LEU A 145 -2.50 11.17 14.09
CA LEU A 145 -3.37 12.01 13.30
C LEU A 145 -3.49 11.43 11.88
N ALA A 146 -4.71 11.41 11.36
CA ALA A 146 -4.94 11.16 9.96
C ALA A 146 -4.17 12.21 9.13
N TYR A 147 -3.67 11.80 7.96
CA TYR A 147 -3.04 12.72 7.03
C TYR A 147 -4.02 13.84 6.64
N SER A 148 -3.69 15.08 6.99
CA SER A 148 -4.55 16.26 6.79
C SER A 148 -3.89 17.35 5.95
N GLN A 149 -2.69 17.12 5.41
CA GLN A 149 -1.99 18.14 4.63
C GLN A 149 -2.75 18.48 3.35
N ARG A 150 -3.37 17.47 2.72
CA ARG A 150 -4.13 17.60 1.48
C ARG A 150 -5.25 16.56 1.45
N SER A 151 -6.36 16.95 0.84
CA SER A 151 -7.48 16.05 0.61
C SER A 151 -7.14 15.04 -0.49
N PRO A 152 -7.57 13.77 -0.36
CA PRO A 152 -7.56 12.81 -1.46
C PRO A 152 -8.25 13.36 -2.71
N VAL A 153 -7.69 13.06 -3.89
CA VAL A 153 -8.25 13.38 -5.20
C VAL A 153 -8.67 12.07 -5.87
N PRO A 154 -9.97 11.85 -6.10
CA PRO A 154 -10.44 10.66 -6.82
C PRO A 154 -9.89 10.67 -8.25
N LEU A 155 -9.47 9.51 -8.76
CA LEU A 155 -9.00 9.40 -10.15
C LEU A 155 -10.15 9.38 -11.14
N ASP A 156 -11.20 8.66 -10.77
CA ASP A 156 -12.47 8.62 -11.48
C ASP A 156 -13.38 9.71 -10.88
N PRO A 157 -13.85 10.70 -11.67
CA PRO A 157 -14.72 11.76 -11.18
C PRO A 157 -16.05 11.26 -10.61
N GLU A 158 -16.49 10.06 -10.97
CA GLU A 158 -17.69 9.41 -10.44
C GLU A 158 -17.44 8.71 -9.08
N THR A 159 -16.18 8.62 -8.65
CA THR A 159 -15.83 8.00 -7.38
C THR A 159 -16.20 8.91 -6.20
N ASP A 160 -17.32 8.56 -5.56
CA ASP A 160 -17.74 9.14 -4.29
C ASP A 160 -16.78 8.75 -3.16
N MET A 161 -15.94 9.70 -2.74
CA MET A 161 -14.97 9.53 -1.66
C MET A 161 -15.62 9.19 -0.31
N SER A 162 -16.86 9.61 -0.07
CA SER A 162 -17.59 9.29 1.15
C SER A 162 -17.98 7.82 1.18
N LYS A 163 -18.37 7.24 0.03
CA LYS A 163 -18.61 5.80 -0.10
C LYS A 163 -17.32 4.99 -0.07
N PHE A 164 -16.26 5.50 -0.72
CA PHE A 164 -14.95 4.85 -0.75
C PHE A 164 -14.42 4.59 0.66
N PHE A 165 -14.52 5.57 1.57
CA PHE A 165 -14.07 5.41 2.95
C PHE A 165 -15.17 4.97 3.94
N GLY A 166 -16.44 5.31 3.67
CA GLY A 166 -17.53 5.20 4.64
C GLY A 166 -18.36 3.93 4.53
N SER A 167 -18.63 3.44 3.31
CA SER A 167 -19.52 2.29 3.13
C SER A 167 -18.88 0.98 3.56
N ASN A 168 -17.55 0.88 3.43
CA ASN A 168 -16.80 -0.33 3.72
C ASN A 168 -15.50 0.02 4.45
N ALA A 169 -15.58 0.35 5.75
CA ALA A 169 -14.38 0.60 6.55
C ALA A 169 -13.35 -0.55 6.45
N LEU A 170 -13.84 -1.79 6.31
CA LEU A 170 -13.04 -3.01 6.18
C LEU A 170 -12.67 -3.37 4.74
N THR A 171 -13.03 -2.54 3.74
CA THR A 171 -12.54 -2.74 2.38
C THR A 171 -11.02 -2.70 2.38
N ARG A 172 -10.45 -3.61 1.61
CA ARG A 172 -9.01 -3.74 1.48
C ARG A 172 -8.50 -2.74 0.47
N CYS A 173 -7.58 -1.92 0.93
CA CYS A 173 -6.90 -0.93 0.14
C CYS A 173 -5.39 -1.23 0.13
N ALA A 174 -4.68 -0.63 -0.81
CA ALA A 174 -3.23 -0.68 -0.88
C ALA A 174 -2.64 0.68 -1.24
N TRP A 175 -1.69 1.14 -0.43
CA TRP A 175 -0.79 2.20 -0.87
C TRP A 175 0.23 1.66 -1.84
N VAL A 176 0.29 2.23 -3.05
CA VAL A 176 1.31 1.94 -4.04
C VAL A 176 2.40 3.00 -3.96
N ILE A 177 3.61 2.55 -3.61
CA ILE A 177 4.79 3.39 -3.42
C ILE A 177 5.77 3.08 -4.56
N PRO A 178 5.98 4.01 -5.51
CA PRO A 178 6.87 3.75 -6.63
C PRO A 178 8.33 3.74 -6.14
N VAL A 179 9.09 2.75 -6.63
CA VAL A 179 10.53 2.58 -6.42
C VAL A 179 11.30 3.02 -7.65
N ARG A 180 10.82 2.62 -8.84
CA ARG A 180 11.37 3.04 -10.13
C ARG A 180 10.25 3.06 -11.17
N GLY A 181 10.21 4.11 -11.97
CA GLY A 181 9.22 4.32 -13.03
C GLY A 181 8.18 5.39 -12.68
N ARG A 182 7.18 5.51 -13.55
CA ARG A 182 6.07 6.46 -13.44
C ARG A 182 4.76 5.67 -13.41
N LEU A 183 3.91 5.94 -12.44
CA LEU A 183 2.53 5.44 -12.44
C LEU A 183 1.78 6.08 -13.62
N TYR A 184 0.86 5.38 -14.29
CA TYR A 184 0.04 5.95 -15.37
C TYR A 184 -0.69 7.24 -14.99
N PHE A 185 -0.93 7.43 -13.70
CA PHE A 185 -1.54 8.66 -13.21
C PHE A 185 -0.53 9.82 -13.32
N PRO A 186 -0.78 10.84 -14.16
CA PRO A 186 0.18 11.91 -14.45
C PRO A 186 0.56 12.74 -13.22
N ASP A 187 -0.34 12.79 -12.24
CA ASP A 187 -0.16 13.53 -11.01
C ASP A 187 0.57 12.72 -9.92
N ALA A 188 0.74 11.41 -10.07
CA ALA A 188 1.51 10.63 -9.11
C ALA A 188 3.00 10.98 -9.19
N THR A 189 3.69 11.03 -8.06
CA THR A 189 5.12 11.34 -8.07
C THR A 189 5.91 10.14 -8.59
N PRO A 190 6.61 10.25 -9.75
CA PRO A 190 7.47 9.17 -10.24
C PRO A 190 8.61 8.87 -9.28
N ALA A 191 9.26 7.74 -9.45
CA ALA A 191 10.42 7.36 -8.66
C ALA A 191 11.60 6.94 -9.55
N ARG A 192 12.82 7.22 -9.09
CA ARG A 192 14.05 6.84 -9.78
C ARG A 192 15.06 6.30 -8.77
N MET A 193 15.79 5.28 -9.20
CA MET A 193 16.98 4.81 -8.51
C MET A 193 18.16 5.72 -8.87
N CYS A 194 19.02 6.00 -7.89
CA CYS A 194 20.24 6.75 -8.09
C CYS A 194 21.36 6.19 -7.20
N ASP A 195 22.59 6.26 -7.68
CA ASP A 195 23.78 5.83 -6.93
C ASP A 195 24.30 6.89 -5.95
N ILE A 196 23.55 7.97 -5.80
CA ILE A 196 23.90 9.11 -4.95
C ILE A 196 23.72 8.72 -3.48
N GLU A 197 24.80 8.79 -2.69
CA GLU A 197 24.74 8.56 -1.24
C GLU A 197 24.41 9.82 -0.44
N ASN A 198 24.40 11.00 -1.08
CA ASN A 198 24.11 12.26 -0.43
C ASN A 198 22.63 12.35 -0.03
N VAL A 199 22.34 12.22 1.26
CA VAL A 199 20.99 12.33 1.85
C VAL A 199 20.26 13.62 1.46
N MET A 200 21.00 14.71 1.17
CA MET A 200 20.39 15.98 0.76
C MET A 200 19.81 15.94 -0.65
N GLN A 201 20.21 14.96 -1.47
CA GLN A 201 19.73 14.74 -2.83
C GLN A 201 18.66 13.63 -2.90
N LEU A 202 18.40 12.88 -1.81
CA LEU A 202 17.44 11.76 -1.80
C LEU A 202 16.02 12.12 -1.33
N GLY A 203 15.03 11.31 -1.70
CA GLY A 203 13.61 11.54 -1.43
C GLY A 203 12.97 12.48 -2.47
N VAL A 204 11.86 13.13 -2.11
CA VAL A 204 11.09 13.96 -3.06
C VAL A 204 11.86 15.21 -3.49
N ARG A 205 12.19 15.35 -4.79
CA ARG A 205 12.98 16.44 -5.36
C ARG A 205 12.52 16.83 -6.75
N ASN A 206 12.79 18.08 -7.13
CA ASN A 206 12.71 18.52 -8.52
C ASN A 206 13.97 18.07 -9.27
N VAL A 207 13.78 17.34 -10.36
CA VAL A 207 14.82 16.77 -11.22
C VAL A 207 14.52 17.20 -12.66
N ALA A 208 15.55 17.41 -13.48
CA ALA A 208 15.33 17.66 -14.90
C ALA A 208 14.62 16.46 -15.55
N SER A 209 13.50 16.72 -16.20
CA SER A 209 12.77 15.74 -17.01
C SER A 209 13.36 15.73 -18.41
N GLU A 210 13.79 14.55 -18.87
CA GLU A 210 14.36 14.37 -20.21
C GLU A 210 13.28 14.55 -21.29
N GLU A 211 12.04 14.15 -21.00
CA GLU A 211 10.90 14.21 -21.91
C GLU A 211 10.38 15.64 -22.12
N SER A 212 10.23 16.40 -21.02
CA SER A 212 9.58 17.72 -21.07
C SER A 212 10.55 18.91 -21.07
N GLY A 213 11.85 18.67 -20.83
CA GLY A 213 12.85 19.74 -20.64
C GLY A 213 12.62 20.61 -19.39
N GLY A 214 11.59 20.31 -18.59
CA GLY A 214 11.21 21.00 -17.37
C GLY A 214 11.78 20.37 -16.09
N LEU A 215 11.41 20.95 -14.94
CA LEU A 215 11.65 20.35 -13.65
C LEU A 215 10.45 19.50 -13.24
N GLU A 216 10.69 18.22 -12.96
CA GLU A 216 9.70 17.27 -12.49
C GLU A 216 9.97 16.86 -11.04
N THR A 217 8.93 16.80 -10.21
CA THR A 217 9.04 16.28 -8.85
C THR A 217 9.11 14.75 -8.88
N CYS A 218 10.17 14.16 -8.35
CA CYS A 218 10.46 12.73 -8.36
C CYS A 218 10.94 12.24 -6.99
N ILE A 219 10.66 10.98 -6.64
CA ILE A 219 11.20 10.30 -5.45
C ILE A 219 12.55 9.67 -5.83
N LEU A 220 13.64 10.20 -5.27
CA LEU A 220 14.99 9.70 -5.52
C LEU A 220 15.41 8.68 -4.46
N TRP A 221 15.56 7.43 -4.88
CA TRP A 221 15.98 6.31 -4.04
C TRP A 221 17.46 6.00 -4.22
N SER A 222 18.18 5.84 -3.11
CA SER A 222 19.45 5.12 -3.12
C SER A 222 19.22 3.67 -2.67
N PRO A 223 20.12 2.73 -2.99
CA PRO A 223 19.97 1.35 -2.53
C PRO A 223 19.85 1.21 -1.01
N LYS A 224 20.63 1.99 -0.26
CA LYS A 224 20.59 2.02 1.20
C LYS A 224 19.29 2.61 1.72
N ALA A 225 18.76 3.65 1.07
CA ALA A 225 17.50 4.27 1.47
C ALA A 225 16.29 3.36 1.23
N LEU A 226 16.23 2.71 0.07
CA LEU A 226 15.16 1.76 -0.24
C LEU A 226 15.16 0.59 0.73
N ARG A 227 16.34 0.03 1.03
CA ARG A 227 16.46 -1.05 2.01
C ARG A 227 16.01 -0.61 3.40
N ALA A 228 16.48 0.55 3.87
CA ALA A 228 16.07 1.08 5.16
C ALA A 228 14.56 1.37 5.24
N PHE A 229 13.93 1.77 4.12
CA PHE A 229 12.49 1.95 4.04
C PHE A 229 11.75 0.62 4.16
N TRP A 230 12.20 -0.42 3.45
CA TRP A 230 11.64 -1.76 3.55
C TRP A 230 11.78 -2.34 4.96
N ASP A 231 12.95 -2.20 5.58
CA ASP A 231 13.18 -2.65 6.96
C ASP A 231 12.28 -1.91 7.96
N TRP A 232 12.04 -0.61 7.73
CA TRP A 232 11.08 0.16 8.52
C TRP A 232 9.65 -0.38 8.35
N LEU A 233 9.21 -0.69 7.13
CA LEU A 233 7.90 -1.31 6.89
C LEU A 233 7.77 -2.68 7.56
N LEU A 234 8.81 -3.51 7.50
CA LEU A 234 8.85 -4.81 8.17
C LEU A 234 8.74 -4.67 9.70
N GLN A 235 9.43 -3.71 10.29
CA GLN A 235 9.28 -3.41 11.72
C GLN A 235 7.87 -2.91 12.04
N TYR A 236 7.30 -2.07 11.17
CA TYR A 236 5.94 -1.59 11.30
C TYR A 236 4.91 -2.73 11.29
N HIS A 237 5.09 -3.67 10.37
CA HIS A 237 4.29 -4.89 10.22
C HIS A 237 4.42 -5.79 11.46
N ALA A 238 5.65 -6.10 11.88
CA ALA A 238 5.92 -6.99 13.02
C ALA A 238 5.38 -6.44 14.35
N ASN A 239 5.40 -5.12 14.53
CA ASN A 239 4.92 -4.48 15.76
C ASN A 239 3.39 -4.37 15.82
N GLY A 240 2.67 -4.59 14.71
CA GLY A 240 1.21 -4.53 14.66
C GLY A 240 0.62 -3.15 15.00
N ALA A 241 1.42 -2.09 14.93
CA ALA A 241 1.07 -0.76 15.46
C ALA A 241 -0.07 -0.06 14.68
N PHE A 242 -0.29 -0.44 13.42
CA PHE A 242 -1.36 0.10 12.57
C PHE A 242 -2.41 -0.96 12.27
N GLY A 243 -2.48 -1.96 13.13
CA GLY A 243 -3.31 -3.12 12.89
C GLY A 243 -2.79 -3.97 11.74
N PRO A 244 -3.69 -4.61 10.98
CA PRO A 244 -3.33 -5.62 10.01
C PRO A 244 -2.87 -5.01 8.70
N ILE A 245 -1.56 -4.89 8.54
CA ILE A 245 -0.97 -4.55 7.25
C ILE A 245 -0.37 -5.77 6.58
N ALA A 246 -0.38 -5.81 5.25
CA ALA A 246 0.42 -6.74 4.45
C ALA A 246 1.36 -5.93 3.56
N LEU A 247 2.47 -6.54 3.17
CA LEU A 247 3.49 -5.89 2.35
C LEU A 247 3.75 -6.73 1.11
N SER A 248 3.86 -6.09 -0.04
CA SER A 248 4.45 -6.70 -1.23
C SER A 248 5.45 -5.78 -1.89
N PHE A 249 6.48 -6.35 -2.48
CA PHE A 249 7.38 -5.69 -3.40
C PHE A 249 7.31 -6.40 -4.75
N LYS A 250 6.99 -5.66 -5.81
CA LYS A 250 6.98 -6.15 -7.18
C LYS A 250 8.06 -5.41 -7.95
N ALA A 251 9.02 -6.16 -8.46
CA ALA A 251 10.01 -5.63 -9.38
C ALA A 251 9.68 -6.09 -10.81
N VAL A 252 9.80 -5.17 -11.75
CA VAL A 252 9.59 -5.37 -13.17
C VAL A 252 10.86 -5.91 -13.79
N VAL A 253 10.70 -6.91 -14.65
CA VAL A 253 11.81 -7.50 -15.39
C VAL A 253 12.18 -6.53 -16.52
N PRO A 254 13.41 -5.98 -16.54
CA PRO A 254 13.85 -5.10 -17.61
C PRO A 254 13.77 -5.81 -18.97
N GLY A 255 13.25 -5.14 -20.00
CA GLY A 255 13.20 -5.66 -21.37
C GLY A 255 11.80 -5.84 -21.96
N ILE A 256 10.73 -5.63 -21.18
CA ILE A 256 9.38 -5.46 -21.72
C ILE A 256 9.17 -3.95 -21.91
N HIS A 257 9.84 -3.37 -22.90
CA HIS A 257 9.57 -2.00 -23.33
C HIS A 257 8.32 -2.03 -24.20
N TYR A 258 7.26 -1.37 -23.76
CA TYR A 258 6.06 -1.18 -24.56
C TYR A 258 6.05 0.30 -24.97
N GLU A 259 6.76 0.61 -26.05
CA GLU A 259 6.71 1.94 -26.67
C GLU A 259 5.36 2.18 -27.39
N ASP A 260 4.51 1.15 -27.50
CA ASP A 260 3.31 1.18 -28.37
C ASP A 260 1.94 1.15 -27.64
N VAL A 261 1.84 1.17 -26.29
CA VAL A 261 0.51 1.07 -25.61
C VAL A 261 -0.27 2.39 -25.58
N TYR A 262 0.37 3.51 -25.86
CA TYR A 262 -0.32 4.81 -25.86
C TYR A 262 -0.86 5.22 -27.23
N GLU A 263 -0.78 4.36 -28.24
CA GLU A 263 -1.39 4.62 -29.55
C GLU A 263 -2.85 4.14 -29.59
N ASP A 264 -3.77 5.09 -29.41
CA ASP A 264 -5.14 5.14 -29.98
C ASP A 264 -6.14 3.98 -29.71
N ASP A 265 -6.13 3.37 -28.52
CA ASP A 265 -7.34 2.67 -28.06
C ASP A 265 -8.41 3.70 -27.63
N GLU A 266 -9.11 4.28 -28.61
CA GLU A 266 -10.26 5.19 -28.39
C GLU A 266 -11.46 4.51 -27.71
N ASP A 267 -11.45 3.19 -27.53
CA ASP A 267 -12.60 2.43 -27.04
C ASP A 267 -12.19 1.34 -26.04
N GLY A 268 -12.38 1.60 -24.75
CA GLY A 268 -12.53 0.54 -23.74
C GLY A 268 -11.60 0.59 -22.54
N GLY A 269 -11.97 1.40 -21.55
CA GLY A 269 -11.55 1.39 -20.14
C GLY A 269 -10.51 0.36 -19.71
N SER A 270 -9.22 0.68 -19.89
CA SER A 270 -8.14 -0.12 -19.30
C SER A 270 -8.28 -0.13 -17.78
N GLU A 271 -8.42 -1.32 -17.21
CA GLU A 271 -8.43 -1.50 -15.76
C GLU A 271 -7.09 -1.02 -15.19
N ILE A 272 -7.18 -0.16 -14.17
CA ILE A 272 -6.06 0.46 -13.44
C ILE A 272 -4.95 -0.54 -13.02
N GLY A 273 -5.32 -1.82 -12.84
CA GLY A 273 -4.42 -2.88 -12.44
C GLY A 273 -3.32 -3.22 -13.45
N GLU A 274 -3.58 -3.10 -14.75
CA GLU A 274 -2.64 -3.58 -15.79
C GLU A 274 -1.37 -2.71 -15.88
N CYS A 275 -1.46 -1.44 -15.49
CA CYS A 275 -0.32 -0.53 -15.61
C CYS A 275 0.72 -0.69 -14.48
N LEU A 276 0.36 -1.31 -13.35
CA LEU A 276 1.30 -1.51 -12.24
C LEU A 276 2.42 -2.51 -12.56
N ASP A 277 2.27 -3.25 -13.65
CA ASP A 277 3.20 -4.28 -14.10
C ASP A 277 4.46 -3.70 -14.76
N TYR A 278 4.46 -2.39 -15.03
CA TYR A 278 5.57 -1.67 -15.66
C TYR A 278 6.38 -0.79 -14.69
N ILE A 279 6.00 -0.77 -13.42
CA ILE A 279 6.74 -0.04 -12.39
C ILE A 279 7.22 -0.94 -11.26
N ASP A 280 8.45 -0.69 -10.81
CA ASP A 280 8.92 -1.27 -9.56
C ASP A 280 8.20 -0.55 -8.41
N HIS A 281 7.49 -1.28 -7.57
CA HIS A 281 6.70 -0.67 -6.52
C HIS A 281 6.57 -1.54 -5.28
N ILE A 282 6.29 -0.88 -4.16
CA ILE A 282 5.91 -1.51 -2.90
C ILE A 282 4.42 -1.29 -2.71
N LYS A 283 3.64 -2.35 -2.45
CA LYS A 283 2.27 -2.22 -1.96
C LYS A 283 2.24 -2.42 -0.44
N VAL A 284 1.55 -1.52 0.25
CA VAL A 284 1.20 -1.67 1.66
C VAL A 284 -0.30 -1.85 1.75
N TYR A 285 -0.75 -3.09 1.95
CA TYR A 285 -2.17 -3.44 2.05
C TYR A 285 -2.67 -3.16 3.46
N HIS A 286 -3.86 -2.59 3.58
CA HIS A 286 -4.50 -2.24 4.84
C HIS A 286 -6.01 -2.12 4.66
N ASP A 287 -6.74 -1.94 5.75
CA ASP A 287 -8.17 -1.63 5.71
C ASP A 287 -8.41 -0.14 5.39
N ALA A 288 -9.54 0.20 4.77
CA ALA A 288 -9.83 1.55 4.28
C ALA A 288 -9.76 2.62 5.39
N TYR A 289 -10.21 2.32 6.61
CA TYR A 289 -10.16 3.26 7.75
C TYR A 289 -8.71 3.63 8.16
N LEU A 290 -7.71 2.80 7.81
CA LEU A 290 -6.30 3.04 8.13
C LEU A 290 -5.59 3.93 7.10
N SER A 291 -6.19 4.14 5.93
CA SER A 291 -5.52 4.71 4.75
C SER A 291 -4.78 6.01 5.07
N LEU A 292 -5.47 6.97 5.69
CA LEU A 292 -4.91 8.29 5.97
C LEU A 292 -3.93 8.28 7.15
N HIS A 293 -4.09 7.37 8.12
CA HIS A 293 -3.15 7.23 9.21
C HIS A 293 -1.82 6.65 8.70
N LEU A 294 -1.89 5.59 7.89
CA LEU A 294 -0.72 4.96 7.30
C LEU A 294 -0.02 5.89 6.32
N ARG A 295 -0.78 6.67 5.54
CA ARG A 295 -0.24 7.74 4.70
C ARG A 295 0.58 8.74 5.50
N ASN A 296 0.06 9.17 6.65
CA ASN A 296 0.77 10.08 7.53
C ASN A 296 2.08 9.44 8.02
N ALA A 297 2.04 8.19 8.47
CA ALA A 297 3.23 7.45 8.89
C ALA A 297 4.29 7.36 7.78
N ILE A 298 3.90 7.01 6.54
CA ILE A 298 4.78 6.97 5.37
C ILE A 298 5.39 8.36 5.12
N SER A 299 4.58 9.44 5.18
CA SER A 299 5.06 10.81 4.97
C SER A 299 6.03 11.29 6.06
N LEU A 300 5.87 10.78 7.28
CA LEU A 300 6.68 11.11 8.44
C LEU A 300 7.97 10.29 8.51
N TRP A 301 8.08 9.20 7.74
CA TRP A 301 9.30 8.38 7.70
C TRP A 301 10.53 9.23 7.39
N LYS A 302 11.57 9.01 8.20
CA LYS A 302 12.84 9.73 8.08
C LYS A 302 13.95 8.77 7.72
N TYR A 303 14.68 9.10 6.67
CA TYR A 303 15.91 8.39 6.33
C TYR A 303 17.12 9.05 6.99
N GLN A 304 18.10 8.22 7.35
CA GLN A 304 19.36 8.60 7.93
C GLN A 304 20.45 7.66 7.38
N SER A 305 21.44 8.20 6.67
CA SER A 305 22.50 7.38 6.04
C SER A 305 23.53 6.89 7.05
N THR A 306 23.93 7.78 7.97
CA THR A 306 24.83 7.47 9.10
C THR A 306 24.24 7.99 10.41
N PRO A 307 24.57 7.40 11.57
CA PRO A 307 24.05 7.86 12.86
C PRO A 307 24.28 9.35 13.17
N SER A 308 25.32 9.96 12.58
CA SER A 308 25.65 11.38 12.70
C SER A 308 24.94 12.27 11.66
N SER A 309 24.42 11.70 10.57
CA SER A 309 23.76 12.47 9.52
C SER A 309 22.41 13.00 9.97
N ARG A 310 22.01 14.17 9.48
CA ARG A 310 20.70 14.76 9.77
C ARG A 310 19.59 13.88 9.19
N ARG A 311 18.63 13.50 10.03
CA ARG A 311 17.42 12.77 9.61
C ARG A 311 16.58 13.65 8.68
N ARG A 312 16.12 13.08 7.57
CA ARG A 312 15.29 13.80 6.59
C ARG A 312 13.99 13.06 6.33
N HIS A 313 12.87 13.79 6.32
CA HIS A 313 11.60 13.27 5.85
C HIS A 313 11.70 12.94 4.36
N PHE A 314 11.68 11.66 4.04
CA PHE A 314 12.04 11.19 2.70
C PHE A 314 10.86 11.31 1.72
N MET A 315 9.66 10.97 2.20
CA MET A 315 8.43 10.89 1.42
C MET A 315 7.54 12.13 1.55
N ARG A 316 8.02 13.20 2.20
CA ARG A 316 7.23 14.41 2.40
C ARG A 316 6.95 15.09 1.06
N GLY A 317 5.66 15.23 0.73
CA GLY A 317 5.20 15.82 -0.52
C GLY A 317 5.09 14.84 -1.70
N ALA A 318 5.39 13.54 -1.50
CA ALA A 318 5.20 12.52 -2.52
C ALA A 318 3.70 12.27 -2.73
N LYS A 319 3.16 12.48 -3.91
CA LYS A 319 1.78 12.12 -4.27
C LYS A 319 1.74 10.62 -4.57
N LEU A 320 0.97 9.86 -3.79
CA LEU A 320 0.90 8.39 -3.87
C LEU A 320 -0.47 7.92 -4.33
N LEU A 321 -0.51 6.71 -4.89
CA LEU A 321 -1.73 6.04 -5.32
C LEU A 321 -2.27 5.15 -4.18
N LEU A 322 -3.55 5.30 -3.89
CA LEU A 322 -4.34 4.42 -3.03
C LEU A 322 -5.29 3.61 -3.90
N GLU A 323 -5.11 2.30 -3.92
CA GLU A 323 -5.94 1.36 -4.67
C GLU A 323 -6.96 0.70 -3.72
N GLY A 324 -8.21 0.47 -4.13
CA GLY A 324 -9.22 -0.24 -3.33
C GLY A 324 -10.48 -0.60 -4.11
N SER A 325 -10.97 -1.85 -3.97
CA SER A 325 -12.20 -2.35 -4.63
C SER A 325 -12.31 -2.05 -6.13
N GLY A 326 -11.20 -2.17 -6.88
CA GLY A 326 -11.16 -1.87 -8.32
C GLY A 326 -11.20 -0.38 -8.67
N LYS A 327 -11.31 0.49 -7.67
CA LYS A 327 -11.19 1.95 -7.82
C LYS A 327 -9.82 2.38 -7.33
N ALA A 328 -9.32 3.49 -7.84
CA ALA A 328 -8.13 4.10 -7.28
C ALA A 328 -8.28 5.60 -7.07
N VAL A 329 -7.56 6.08 -6.08
CA VAL A 329 -7.60 7.44 -5.56
C VAL A 329 -6.16 7.91 -5.43
N CYS A 330 -5.84 9.10 -5.93
CA CYS A 330 -4.56 9.72 -5.63
C CYS A 330 -4.67 10.53 -4.34
N ILE A 331 -3.64 10.47 -3.51
CA ILE A 331 -3.57 11.34 -2.33
C ILE A 331 -2.34 12.23 -2.45
N VAL A 332 -2.66 13.52 -2.58
CA VAL A 332 -1.75 14.61 -2.98
C VAL A 332 -0.89 15.10 -1.81
#